data_AF-A0A328U858-F1
#
_entry.id   AF-A0A328U858-F1
#
_cell.length_a   1.000
_cell.length_b   1.000
_cell.length_c   1.000
_cell.angle_alpha   90.00
_cell.angle_beta   90.00
_cell.angle_gamma   90.00
#
_symmetry.space_group_name_H-M   'P 1'
#
loop_
_entity.id
_entity.type
_entity.pdbx_description
1 polymer ?
#
loop_
_entity_poly.entity_id
_entity_poly.type
_entity_poly.pdbx_seq_one_letter_code
_entity_poly.pdbx_strand_id
1 'polypeptide(L)'
;MYEEITLQDLDRDKVNVMRQKYIELEGTSYPIGDIFRRSYANSANGRKQVQEEIAEPYFSAVMAVWGEEPTVFPEEPEIIETEA
;
A
#
# COMPACT_ATOMS: atom_id res chain seq x y z
N MET A 1 -14.45 5.12 19.14
CA MET A 1 -13.15 4.86 18.49
C MET A 1 -13.44 4.52 17.05
N TYR A 2 -12.70 5.12 16.12
CA TYR A 2 -12.78 4.81 14.70
C TYR A 2 -11.37 4.73 14.12
N GLU A 3 -11.23 4.18 12.90
CA GLU A 3 -9.97 4.10 12.19
C GLU A 3 -10.10 4.86 10.87
N GLU A 4 -9.10 5.70 10.58
CA GLU A 4 -8.97 6.34 9.27
C GLU A 4 -7.90 5.61 8.46
N ILE A 5 -8.21 5.38 7.19
CA ILE A 5 -7.27 4.84 6.21
C ILE A 5 -6.94 5.93 5.21
N THR A 6 -5.66 6.16 4.97
CA THR A 6 -5.18 7.13 3.98
C THR A 6 -4.33 6.42 2.94
N LEU A 7 -4.65 6.64 1.67
CA LEU A 7 -3.77 6.31 0.54
C LEU A 7 -2.91 7.54 0.24
N GLN A 8 -1.60 7.40 0.37
CA GLN A 8 -0.61 8.44 0.11
C GLN A 8 0.25 8.03 -1.08
N ASP A 9 0.67 9.01 -1.88
CA ASP A 9 1.53 8.80 -3.05
C ASP A 9 1.05 7.66 -3.96
N LEU A 10 -0.28 7.56 -4.14
CA LEU A 10 -0.86 6.58 -5.06
C LEU A 10 -0.57 7.03 -6.49
N ASP A 11 0.31 6.29 -7.15
CA ASP A 11 0.63 6.42 -8.57
C ASP A 11 0.52 5.04 -9.25
N ARG A 12 1.00 4.94 -10.49
CA ARG A 12 0.92 3.68 -11.26
C ARG A 12 1.81 2.58 -10.72
N ASP A 13 2.86 2.92 -9.97
CA ASP A 13 3.92 2.01 -9.57
C ASP A 13 3.89 1.67 -8.08
N LYS A 14 3.25 2.51 -7.26
CA LYS A 14 3.20 2.29 -5.80
C LYS A 14 2.03 2.97 -5.13
N VAL A 15 1.84 2.60 -3.86
CA VAL A 15 0.96 3.28 -2.91
C VAL A 15 1.51 3.13 -1.49
N ASN A 16 1.37 4.18 -0.69
CA ASN A 16 1.63 4.16 0.74
C ASN A 16 0.29 4.13 1.48
N VAL A 17 0.06 3.10 2.29
CA VAL A 17 -1.17 2.99 3.10
C VAL A 17 -0.86 3.27 4.54
N MET A 18 -1.63 4.20 5.11
CA MET A 18 -1.58 4.55 6.52
C MET A 18 -2.92 4.22 7.18
N ARG A 19 -2.89 3.60 8.36
CA ARG A 19 -4.07 3.41 9.22
C ARG A 19 -3.78 4.01 10.59
N GLN A 20 -4.68 4.87 11.06
CA GLN A 20 -4.59 5.53 12.36
C GLN A 20 -5.93 5.41 13.08
N LYS A 21 -5.89 4.99 14.34
CA LYS A 21 -7.08 4.97 15.21
C LYS A 21 -7.25 6.29 15.91
N TYR A 22 -8.50 6.70 16.07
CA TYR A 22 -8.89 7.92 16.75
C TYR A 22 -9.94 7.65 17.82
N ILE A 23 -9.92 8.49 18.86
CA ILE A 23 -11.02 8.64 19.81
C ILE A 23 -11.59 10.05 19.70
N GLU A 24 -12.89 10.18 19.89
CA GLU A 24 -13.56 11.47 19.97
C GLU A 24 -13.81 11.80 21.44
N LEU A 25 -13.32 12.95 21.87
CA LEU A 25 -13.51 13.50 23.22
C LEU A 25 -13.99 14.94 23.08
N GLU A 26 -15.20 15.21 23.58
CA GLU A 26 -15.81 16.54 23.56
C GLU A 26 -15.85 17.17 22.14
N GLY A 27 -16.09 16.35 21.12
CA GLY A 27 -16.12 16.77 19.71
C GLY A 27 -14.75 16.98 19.07
N THR A 28 -13.66 16.73 19.79
CA THR A 28 -12.29 16.77 19.24
C THR A 28 -11.76 15.36 19.03
N SER A 29 -11.20 15.10 17.85
CA SER A 29 -10.61 13.79 17.51
C SER A 29 -9.13 13.73 17.86
N TYR A 30 -8.74 12.70 18.60
CA TYR A 30 -7.37 12.47 19.05
C TYR A 30 -6.83 11.13 18.52
N PRO A 31 -5.64 11.10 17.88
CA PRO A 31 -5.03 9.86 17.47
C PRO A 31 -4.59 9.05 18.70
N ILE A 32 -4.76 7.74 18.63
CA ILE A 32 -4.38 6.81 19.69
C ILE A 32 -3.68 5.58 19.13
N GLY A 33 -2.75 5.03 19.92
CA GLY A 33 -1.97 3.85 19.52
C GLY A 33 -0.98 4.13 18.39
N ASP A 34 -0.35 3.06 17.91
CA ASP A 34 0.64 3.15 16.85
C ASP A 34 0.01 3.33 15.47
N ILE A 35 0.71 4.08 14.62
CA ILE A 35 0.38 4.21 13.20
C ILE A 35 0.80 2.93 12.48
N PHE A 36 -0.13 2.31 11.75
CA PHE A 36 0.24 1.35 10.73
C PHE A 36 0.63 2.11 9.46
N ARG A 37 1.83 1.84 8.92
CA ARG A 37 2.26 2.35 7.61
C ARG A 37 2.93 1.24 6.82
N ARG A 38 2.50 1.06 5.56
CA ARG A 38 3.12 0.12 4.62
C ARG A 38 3.10 0.66 3.21
N SER A 39 4.19 0.46 2.49
CA SER A 39 4.31 0.74 1.07
C SER A 39 4.09 -0.54 0.28
N TYR A 40 3.32 -0.45 -0.79
CA TYR A 40 3.13 -1.54 -1.75
C TYR A 40 3.59 -1.07 -3.12
N ALA A 41 4.26 -1.95 -3.86
CA ALA A 41 4.59 -1.72 -5.26
C ALA A 41 3.52 -2.39 -6.14
N ASN A 42 3.26 -1.83 -7.32
CA ASN A 42 2.44 -2.44 -8.36
C ASN A 42 3.22 -3.58 -9.07
N SER A 43 3.70 -4.53 -8.28
CA SER A 43 4.30 -5.78 -8.72
C SER A 43 3.31 -6.93 -8.54
N ALA A 44 3.56 -8.07 -9.17
CA ALA A 44 2.70 -9.24 -9.02
C ALA A 44 2.49 -9.64 -7.55
N ASN A 45 3.53 -9.53 -6.71
CA ASN A 45 3.43 -9.82 -5.28
C ASN A 45 2.76 -8.68 -4.50
N GLY A 46 3.09 -7.42 -4.80
CA GLY A 46 2.49 -6.28 -4.11
C GLY A 46 0.98 -6.18 -4.34
N ARG A 47 0.50 -6.51 -5.54
CA ARG A 47 -0.94 -6.63 -5.85
C ARG A 47 -1.65 -7.68 -4.99
N LYS A 48 -1.02 -8.83 -4.73
CA LYS A 48 -1.57 -9.85 -3.81
C LYS A 48 -1.63 -9.34 -2.37
N GLN A 49 -0.57 -8.69 -1.90
CA GLN A 49 -0.55 -8.09 -0.56
C GLN A 49 -1.64 -7.02 -0.39
N VAL A 50 -1.84 -6.17 -1.39
CA VAL A 50 -2.93 -5.18 -1.40
C VAL A 50 -4.30 -5.87 -1.32
N GLN A 51 -4.52 -6.94 -2.09
CA GLN A 51 -5.76 -7.71 -2.06
C GLN A 51 -6.05 -8.35 -0.69
N GLU A 52 -5.01 -8.82 0.00
CA GLU A 52 -5.13 -9.47 1.30
C GLU A 52 -5.30 -8.49 2.47
N GLU A 53 -4.64 -7.32 2.40
CA GLU A 53 -4.48 -6.43 3.55
C GLU A 53 -5.33 -5.15 3.51
N ILE A 54 -5.82 -4.78 2.33
CA ILE A 54 -6.59 -3.56 2.11
C ILE A 54 -8.02 -3.93 1.75
N ALA A 55 -8.97 -3.46 2.57
CA ALA A 55 -10.39 -3.67 2.34
C ALA A 55 -10.98 -2.61 1.40
N GLU A 56 -12.18 -2.88 0.91
CA GLU A 56 -12.97 -1.89 0.18
C GLU A 56 -13.36 -0.69 1.05
N PRO A 57 -13.48 0.52 0.48
CA PRO A 57 -13.38 0.87 -0.94
C PRO A 57 -11.94 1.14 -1.44
N TYR A 58 -10.95 1.05 -0.54
CA TYR A 58 -9.57 1.45 -0.84
C TYR A 58 -8.88 0.47 -1.78
N PHE A 59 -9.20 -0.82 -1.69
CA PHE A 59 -8.71 -1.82 -2.64
C PHE A 59 -9.08 -1.45 -4.08
N SER A 60 -10.37 -1.21 -4.35
CA SER A 60 -10.84 -0.79 -5.66
C SER A 60 -10.18 0.52 -6.12
N ALA A 61 -9.96 1.48 -5.22
CA ALA A 61 -9.28 2.73 -5.56
C ALA A 61 -7.82 2.52 -6.00
N VAL A 62 -7.06 1.66 -5.31
CA VAL A 62 -5.68 1.32 -5.71
C VAL A 62 -5.68 0.61 -7.07
N MET A 63 -6.52 -0.42 -7.23
CA MET A 63 -6.58 -1.20 -8.47
C MET A 63 -7.04 -0.37 -9.67
N ALA A 64 -7.89 0.64 -9.47
CA ALA A 64 -8.30 1.55 -10.53
C ALA A 64 -7.13 2.39 -11.07
N VAL A 65 -6.18 2.79 -10.23
CA VAL A 65 -4.98 3.53 -10.67
C VAL A 65 -3.94 2.59 -11.28
N TRP A 66 -3.77 1.39 -10.71
CA TRP A 66 -2.79 0.41 -11.16
C TRP A 66 -3.16 -0.31 -12.45
N GLY A 67 -4.45 -0.34 -12.82
CA GLY A 67 -4.93 -1.05 -14.00
C GLY A 67 -4.79 -2.57 -13.86
N GLU A 68 -4.87 -3.30 -14.97
CA GLU A 68 -4.91 -4.78 -14.95
C GLU A 68 -3.54 -5.43 -14.77
N GLU A 69 -2.47 -4.77 -15.23
CA GLU A 69 -1.11 -5.33 -15.28
C GLU A 69 -0.17 -4.69 -14.24
N PRO A 70 0.79 -5.46 -13.70
CA PRO A 70 1.85 -4.89 -12.88
C PRO A 70 2.76 -4.00 -13.71
N THR A 71 3.27 -2.92 -13.10
CA THR A 71 4.26 -2.03 -13.71
C THR A 71 5.65 -2.18 -13.09
N VAL A 72 5.75 -2.81 -11.92
CA VAL A 72 7.01 -3.06 -11.22
C VAL A 72 7.36 -4.54 -11.33
N PHE A 73 8.51 -4.84 -11.92
CA PHE A 73 9.03 -6.18 -12.12
C PHE A 73 10.27 -6.40 -11.24
N PRO A 74 10.56 -7.64 -10.80
CA PRO A 74 11.81 -7.94 -10.12
C PRO A 74 12.99 -7.61 -11.04
N GLU A 75 14.06 -7.05 -10.45
CA GLU A 75 15.33 -6.86 -11.14
C GLU A 75 15.81 -8.24 -11.67
N GLU A 76 16.12 -8.33 -12.97
CA GLU A 76 16.72 -9.54 -13.53
C GLU A 76 18.06 -9.81 -12.85
N PRO A 77 18.38 -11.06 -12.49
CA PRO A 77 19.67 -11.37 -11.88
C PRO A 77 20.79 -11.01 -12.85
N GLU A 78 21.75 -10.17 -12.41
CA GLU A 78 22.98 -9.93 -13.16
C GLU A 78 23.69 -11.26 -13.41
N ILE A 79 23.83 -11.63 -14.69
CA ILE A 79 24.60 -12.79 -15.09
C ILE A 79 26.07 -12.42 -14.92
N ILE A 80 26.67 -12.83 -13.80
CA ILE A 80 28.11 -12.68 -13.61
C ILE A 80 28.78 -13.77 -14.47
N GLU A 81 29.21 -13.41 -15.68
CA GLU A 81 30.08 -14.26 -16.48
C GLU A 81 31.39 -14.46 -15.68
N THR A 82 31.51 -15.63 -15.05
CA THR A 82 32.79 -16.03 -14.46
C THR A 82 33.66 -16.53 -15.61
N GLU A 83 34.61 -15.71 -16.06
CA GLU A 83 35.67 -16.16 -16.96
C GLU A 83 36.45 -17.30 -16.28
N ALA A 84 36.58 -18.43 -16.99
CA ALA A 84 37.26 -19.65 -16.54
C ALA A 84 38.70 -19.72 -17.06
#